data_AF-H9FEU1-F1
#
_entry.id   AF-H9FEU1-F1
#
_cell.length_a   1.000
_cell.length_b   1.000
_cell.length_c   1.000
_cell.angle_alpha   90.00
_cell.angle_beta   90.00
_cell.angle_gamma   90.00
#
_symmetry.space_group_name_H-M   'P 1'
#
loop_
_entity.id
_entity.type
_entity.pdbx_description
1 polymer ?
#
loop_
_entity_poly.entity_id
_entity_poly.type
_entity_poly.pdbx_seq_one_letter_code
_entity_poly.pdbx_strand_id
1 'polypeptide(L)'
;SDEALRVNVGGVRRLLSARALARFPGTRLGRLQAAASEEQARRLCDDYDAAAREFYFDRHPGFFLGLLHFYRTGHLHVLDELCVFAFGQEADYWGLGENALAACCRARYLERRLTQP
;
A
#
# COMPACT_ATOMS: atom_id res chain seq x y z
N SER A 1 7.48 23.04 -2.14
CA SER A 1 8.08 21.94 -1.36
C SER A 1 7.29 20.69 -1.67
N ASP A 2 7.94 19.64 -2.21
CA ASP A 2 7.29 18.33 -2.41
C ASP A 2 7.29 17.63 -1.05
N GLU A 3 6.28 17.90 -0.21
CA GLU A 3 6.24 17.42 1.17
C GLU A 3 6.07 15.90 1.17
N ALA A 4 7.13 15.17 1.49
CA ALA A 4 7.16 13.72 1.43
C ALA A 4 6.57 13.08 2.69
N LEU A 5 5.84 11.98 2.51
CA LEU A 5 5.18 11.23 3.59
C LEU A 5 6.15 10.22 4.21
N ARG A 6 6.36 10.29 5.53
CA ARG A 6 7.16 9.32 6.27
C ARG A 6 6.26 8.20 6.79
N VAL A 7 6.56 6.97 6.39
CA VAL A 7 5.79 5.78 6.76
C VAL A 7 6.69 4.67 7.30
N ASN A 8 6.15 3.87 8.20
CA ASN A 8 6.77 2.69 8.77
C ASN A 8 5.78 1.53 8.71
N VAL A 9 6.06 0.53 7.88
CA VAL A 9 5.16 -0.61 7.69
C VAL A 9 5.86 -1.87 8.16
N GLY A 10 5.37 -2.47 9.25
CA GLY A 10 5.97 -3.68 9.84
C GLY A 10 7.47 -3.52 10.16
N GLY A 11 7.91 -2.30 10.51
CA GLY A 11 9.31 -1.96 10.78
C GLY A 11 10.09 -1.38 9.58
N VAL A 12 9.55 -1.46 8.36
CA VAL A 12 10.19 -0.92 7.15
C VAL A 12 9.86 0.56 6.99
N ARG A 13 10.84 1.42 7.26
CA ARG A 13 10.71 2.88 7.16
C ARG A 13 11.02 3.40 5.76
N ARG A 14 10.17 4.29 5.23
CA ARG A 14 10.36 4.95 3.93
C ARG A 14 9.84 6.39 3.96
N LEU A 15 10.46 7.22 3.12
CA LEU A 15 10.00 8.56 2.78
C LEU A 15 9.46 8.53 1.35
N LEU A 16 8.19 8.90 1.16
CA LEU A 16 7.48 8.77 -0.11
C LEU A 16 7.16 10.13 -0.70
N SER A 17 7.45 10.32 -2.00
CA SER A 17 7.14 11.58 -2.70
C SER A 17 5.63 11.79 -2.81
N ALA A 18 5.15 12.98 -2.47
CA ALA A 18 3.74 13.36 -2.65
C ALA A 18 3.31 13.19 -4.11
N ARG A 19 4.18 13.54 -5.08
CA ARG A 19 3.92 13.30 -6.50
C ARG A 19 3.68 11.83 -6.84
N ALA A 20 4.43 10.91 -6.25
CA ALA A 20 4.24 9.47 -6.49
C ALA A 20 2.89 8.99 -5.93
N LEU A 21 2.55 9.42 -4.72
CA LEU A 21 1.28 9.08 -4.06
C LEU A 21 0.06 9.67 -4.79
N ALA A 22 0.18 10.90 -5.29
CA ALA A 22 -0.87 11.60 -6.03
C ALA A 22 -1.25 10.93 -7.36
N ARG A 23 -0.40 10.06 -7.92
CA ARG A 23 -0.74 9.25 -9.10
C ARG A 23 -1.86 8.24 -8.82
N PHE A 24 -2.02 7.83 -7.57
CA PHE A 24 -2.98 6.80 -7.15
C PHE A 24 -3.74 7.24 -5.90
N PRO A 25 -4.58 8.28 -5.98
CA PRO A 25 -5.23 8.89 -4.81
C PRO A 25 -6.21 7.96 -4.08
N GLY A 26 -6.72 6.92 -4.76
CA GLY A 26 -7.62 5.92 -4.14
C GLY A 26 -6.91 4.95 -3.19
N THR A 27 -5.58 4.85 -3.26
CA THR A 27 -4.80 4.02 -2.34
C THR A 27 -4.81 4.59 -0.93
N ARG A 28 -4.57 3.75 0.08
CA ARG A 28 -4.51 4.20 1.48
C ARG A 28 -3.46 5.28 1.70
N LEU A 29 -2.26 5.14 1.14
CA LEU A 29 -1.22 6.18 1.26
C LEU A 29 -1.51 7.41 0.40
N GLY A 30 -2.21 7.25 -0.73
CA GLY A 30 -2.71 8.38 -1.52
C GLY A 30 -3.73 9.22 -0.73
N ARG A 31 -4.67 8.57 -0.06
CA ARG A 31 -5.63 9.24 0.84
C ARG A 31 -4.95 9.86 2.05
N LEU A 32 -3.93 9.21 2.60
CA LEU A 32 -3.16 9.73 3.72
C LEU A 32 -2.42 11.02 3.34
N GLN A 33 -1.77 11.04 2.17
CA GLN A 33 -1.12 12.24 1.66
C GLN A 33 -2.10 13.40 1.40
N ALA A 34 -3.34 13.09 1.02
CA ALA A 34 -4.39 14.06 0.72
C ALA A 34 -5.27 14.42 1.92
N ALA A 35 -4.98 13.89 3.12
CA ALA A 35 -5.77 14.16 4.31
C ALA A 35 -5.73 15.66 4.64
N ALA A 36 -6.89 16.26 4.90
CA ALA A 36 -7.01 17.70 5.15
C ALA A 36 -6.65 18.09 6.60
N SER A 37 -6.53 17.10 7.49
CA SER A 37 -6.13 17.29 8.88
C SER A 37 -5.37 16.07 9.41
N GLU A 38 -4.58 16.29 10.46
CA GLU A 38 -3.89 15.20 11.15
C GLU A 38 -4.88 14.19 11.75
N GLU A 39 -6.06 14.63 12.21
CA GLU A 39 -7.09 13.73 12.70
C GLU A 39 -7.60 12.78 11.60
N GLN A 40 -7.82 13.28 10.38
CA GLN A 40 -8.17 12.43 9.23
C GLN A 40 -7.04 11.48 8.87
N ALA A 41 -5.79 11.96 8.89
CA ALA A 41 -4.60 11.16 8.62
C ALA A 41 -4.44 10.00 9.61
N ARG A 42 -4.62 10.28 10.91
CA ARG A 42 -4.52 9.29 12.00
C ARG A 42 -5.56 8.16 11.90
N ARG A 43 -6.71 8.39 11.26
CA ARG A 43 -7.72 7.33 11.01
C ARG A 43 -7.29 6.32 9.95
N LEU A 44 -6.23 6.60 9.20
CA LEU A 44 -5.77 5.76 8.08
C LEU A 44 -4.58 4.86 8.45
N CYS A 45 -3.94 5.08 9.59
CA CYS A 45 -2.80 4.34 10.10
C CYS A 45 -3.13 3.68 11.45
N ASP A 46 -2.26 2.79 11.92
CA ASP A 46 -2.44 2.10 13.20
C ASP A 46 -1.85 2.91 14.37
N ASP A 47 -0.78 3.67 14.13
CA ASP A 47 -0.21 4.63 15.08
C ASP A 47 0.47 5.81 14.37
N TYR A 48 0.70 6.91 15.07
CA TYR A 48 1.38 8.10 14.55
C TYR A 48 2.33 8.74 15.57
N ASP A 49 3.61 8.78 15.23
CA ASP A 49 4.63 9.50 15.99
C ASP A 49 4.68 10.96 15.53
N ALA A 50 4.10 11.85 16.35
CA ALA A 50 4.07 13.29 16.07
C ALA A 50 5.46 13.94 16.11
N ALA A 51 6.41 13.42 16.90
CA ALA A 51 7.76 13.97 16.98
C ALA A 51 8.57 13.64 15.72
N ALA A 52 8.46 12.40 15.22
CA ALA A 52 9.09 11.98 13.97
C ALA A 52 8.28 12.35 12.71
N ARG A 53 7.02 12.76 12.89
CA ARG A 53 6.00 12.88 11.82
C ARG A 53 5.90 11.59 11.00
N GLU A 54 5.92 10.44 11.69
CA GLU A 54 5.93 9.09 11.09
C GLU A 54 4.60 8.38 11.29
N PHE A 55 4.01 7.89 10.21
CA PHE A 55 2.80 7.06 10.25
C PHE A 55 3.19 5.58 10.29
N TYR A 56 2.68 4.85 11.29
CA TYR A 56 2.94 3.43 11.48
C TYR A 56 1.75 2.58 11.01
N PHE A 57 2.08 1.46 10.37
CA PHE A 57 1.14 0.47 9.89
C PHE A 57 1.60 -0.93 10.33
N ASP A 58 0.75 -1.63 11.06
CA ASP A 58 0.99 -3.00 11.54
C ASP A 58 0.64 -4.02 10.45
N ARG A 59 1.29 -3.88 9.29
CA ARG A 59 1.01 -4.65 8.06
C ARG A 59 2.26 -5.35 7.54
N HIS A 60 2.06 -6.24 6.56
CA HIS A 60 3.12 -7.11 6.05
C HIS A 60 4.24 -6.31 5.36
N PRO A 61 5.49 -6.32 5.88
CA PRO A 61 6.58 -5.52 5.33
C PRO A 61 6.98 -5.93 3.91
N GLY A 62 6.83 -7.22 3.55
CA GLY A 62 7.07 -7.70 2.19
C GLY A 62 6.07 -7.15 1.18
N PHE A 63 4.78 -7.04 1.58
CA PHE A 63 3.75 -6.45 0.72
C PHE A 63 4.04 -4.97 0.48
N PHE A 64 4.48 -4.27 1.53
CA PHE A 64 4.87 -2.88 1.42
C PHE A 64 5.96 -2.66 0.37
N LEU A 65 6.98 -3.53 0.26
CA LEU A 65 7.98 -3.41 -0.80
C LEU A 65 7.37 -3.54 -2.21
N GLY A 66 6.42 -4.45 -2.39
CA GLY A 66 5.63 -4.56 -3.63
C GLY A 66 4.79 -3.31 -3.91
N LEU A 67 4.17 -2.73 -2.88
CA LEU A 67 3.42 -1.48 -2.96
C LEU A 67 4.32 -0.30 -3.40
N LEU A 68 5.55 -0.21 -2.90
CA LEU A 68 6.51 0.81 -3.33
C LEU A 68 6.85 0.68 -4.81
N HIS A 69 6.98 -0.56 -5.31
CA HIS A 69 7.18 -0.81 -6.73
C HIS A 69 5.95 -0.38 -7.55
N PHE A 70 4.74 -0.68 -7.06
CA PHE A 70 3.49 -0.22 -7.68
C PHE A 70 3.45 1.31 -7.82
N TYR A 71 3.82 2.11 -6.81
CA TYR A 71 3.84 3.57 -6.95
C TYR A 71 4.81 4.08 -8.03
N ARG A 72 5.80 3.28 -8.43
CA ARG A 72 6.73 3.59 -9.53
C ARG A 72 6.14 3.18 -10.87
N THR A 73 5.66 1.94 -11.00
CA THR A 73 5.29 1.33 -12.28
C THR A 73 3.81 1.42 -12.63
N GLY A 74 2.94 1.53 -11.63
CA GLY A 74 1.48 1.38 -11.77
C GLY A 74 1.00 -0.06 -11.87
N HIS A 75 1.88 -1.03 -11.64
CA HIS A 75 1.58 -2.46 -11.75
C HIS A 75 1.94 -3.20 -10.47
N LEU A 76 0.95 -3.86 -9.89
CA LEU A 76 1.11 -4.69 -8.71
C LEU A 76 1.44 -6.12 -9.14
N HIS A 77 2.54 -6.66 -8.63
CA HIS A 77 2.95 -8.04 -8.85
C HIS A 77 2.58 -8.90 -7.63
N VAL A 78 2.14 -10.14 -7.89
CA VAL A 78 1.84 -11.09 -6.82
C VAL A 78 3.12 -11.55 -6.17
N LEU A 79 3.12 -11.57 -4.84
CA LEU A 79 4.22 -12.03 -4.00
C LEU A 79 4.04 -13.53 -3.73
N ASP A 80 5.02 -14.34 -4.12
CA ASP A 80 4.94 -15.81 -3.99
C ASP A 80 5.00 -16.28 -2.53
N GLU A 81 5.54 -15.44 -1.62
CA GLU A 81 5.61 -15.71 -0.18
C GLU A 81 4.27 -15.54 0.55
N LEU A 82 3.27 -14.91 -0.07
CA LEU A 82 1.93 -14.77 0.48
C LEU A 82 0.98 -15.73 -0.24
N CYS A 83 0.14 -16.43 0.52
CA CYS A 83 -0.99 -17.15 -0.09
C CYS A 83 -1.94 -16.16 -0.77
N VAL A 84 -2.72 -16.63 -1.74
CA VAL A 84 -3.58 -15.78 -2.59
C VAL A 84 -4.56 -14.93 -1.76
N PHE A 85 -5.06 -15.48 -0.66
CA PHE A 85 -5.98 -14.77 0.25
C PHE A 85 -5.29 -13.70 1.08
N ALA A 86 -4.14 -14.01 1.68
CA ALA A 86 -3.39 -13.03 2.47
C ALA A 86 -2.91 -11.87 1.58
N PHE A 87 -2.46 -12.17 0.36
CA PHE A 87 -2.14 -11.16 -0.64
C PHE A 87 -3.35 -10.28 -0.98
N GLY A 88 -4.52 -10.88 -1.19
CA GLY A 88 -5.76 -10.14 -1.47
C GLY A 88 -6.15 -9.21 -0.32
N GLN A 89 -6.09 -9.67 0.92
CA GLN A 89 -6.38 -8.86 2.10
C GLN A 89 -5.43 -7.66 2.23
N GLU A 90 -4.14 -7.86 1.95
CA GLU A 90 -3.19 -6.74 1.89
C GLU A 90 -3.55 -5.77 0.77
N ALA A 91 -3.80 -6.26 -0.46
CA ALA A 91 -4.18 -5.41 -1.59
C ALA A 91 -5.42 -4.57 -1.27
N ASP A 92 -6.46 -5.18 -0.71
CA ASP A 92 -7.69 -4.51 -0.31
C ASP A 92 -7.43 -3.48 0.79
N TYR A 93 -6.63 -3.82 1.81
CA TYR A 93 -6.23 -2.89 2.87
C TYR A 93 -5.57 -1.62 2.31
N TRP A 94 -4.68 -1.78 1.33
CA TRP A 94 -3.97 -0.68 0.67
C TRP A 94 -4.81 0.04 -0.40
N GLY A 95 -6.05 -0.42 -0.67
CA GLY A 95 -6.96 0.17 -1.65
C GLY A 95 -6.62 -0.17 -3.09
N LEU A 96 -6.07 -1.37 -3.32
CA LEU A 96 -5.68 -1.88 -4.63
C LEU A 96 -6.62 -3.02 -5.06
N GLY A 97 -7.48 -2.75 -6.04
CA GLY A 97 -8.30 -3.79 -6.65
C GLY A 97 -7.52 -4.63 -7.67
N GLU A 98 -8.16 -5.66 -8.21
CA GLU A 98 -7.60 -6.54 -9.23
C GLU A 98 -7.08 -5.80 -10.47
N ASN A 99 -7.66 -4.63 -10.77
CA ASN A 99 -7.23 -3.80 -11.88
C ASN A 99 -5.81 -3.25 -11.72
N ALA A 100 -5.27 -3.19 -10.50
CA ALA A 100 -3.88 -2.84 -10.24
C ALA A 100 -2.90 -3.96 -10.62
N LEU A 101 -3.36 -5.21 -10.75
CA LEU A 101 -2.48 -6.34 -11.04
C LEU A 101 -1.87 -6.25 -12.44
N ALA A 102 -0.57 -6.47 -12.50
CA ALA A 102 0.17 -6.66 -13.74
C ALA A 102 -0.42 -7.83 -14.53
N ALA A 103 -0.44 -7.71 -15.87
CA ALA A 103 -0.97 -8.75 -16.75
C ALA A 103 -0.29 -10.12 -16.52
N CYS A 104 1.02 -10.12 -16.26
CA CYS A 104 1.79 -11.34 -15.97
C CYS A 104 1.36 -12.06 -14.67
N CYS A 105 0.71 -11.36 -13.73
CA CYS A 105 0.27 -11.95 -12.46
C CYS A 105 -1.25 -12.19 -12.40
N ARG A 106 -2.04 -11.40 -13.15
CA ARG A 106 -3.50 -11.35 -13.02
C ARG A 106 -4.18 -12.70 -13.24
N ALA A 107 -3.89 -13.38 -14.35
CA ALA A 107 -4.54 -14.64 -14.69
C ALA A 107 -4.30 -15.70 -13.59
N ARG A 108 -3.03 -15.87 -13.20
CA ARG A 108 -2.60 -16.80 -12.15
C ARG A 108 -3.22 -16.49 -10.79
N TYR A 109 -3.37 -15.20 -10.46
CA TYR A 109 -4.00 -14.77 -9.21
C TYR A 109 -5.49 -15.13 -9.18
N LEU A 110 -6.24 -14.78 -10.23
CA LEU A 110 -7.68 -15.03 -10.31
C LEU A 110 -8.00 -16.51 -10.28
N GLU A 111 -7.24 -17.33 -11.02
CA GLU A 111 -7.38 -18.78 -10.99
C GLU A 111 -7.20 -19.33 -9.58
N ARG A 112 -6.12 -18.96 -8.89
CA ARG A 112 -5.86 -19.40 -7.50
C ARG A 112 -6.94 -18.95 -6.52
N ARG A 113 -7.46 -17.73 -6.68
CA ARG A 113 -8.48 -17.17 -5.78
C ARG A 113 -9.86 -17.80 -5.97
N LEU A 114 -10.15 -18.35 -7.15
CA LEU A 114 -11.40 -19.06 -7.45
C LEU A 114 -11.34 -20.56 -7.11
N THR A 115 -10.14 -21.16 -7.12
CA THR A 115 -9.95 -22.60 -6.95
C THR A 115 -9.60 -23.01 -5.53
N GLN A 116 -9.17 -22.08 -4.68
CA GLN A 116 -9.03 -22.31 -3.25
C GLN A 116 -10.29 -21.77 -2.57
N PRO A 117 -11.11 -22.62 -1.91
CA PRO A 117 -12.21 -22.17 -1.06
C PRO A 117 -11.71 -21.61 0.29
#